data_AF-A0A9D7YSA2-F1
#
_entry.id   AF-A0A9D7YSA2-F1
#
_cell.length_a   1.000
_cell.length_b   1.000
_cell.length_c   1.000
_cell.angle_alpha   90.00
_cell.angle_beta   90.00
_cell.angle_gamma   90.00
#
_symmetry.space_group_name_H-M   'P 1'
#
loop_
_entity.id
_entity.type
_entity.pdbx_description
1 polymer ?
#
loop_
_entity_poly.entity_id
_entity_poly.type
_entity_poly.pdbx_seq_one_letter_code
_entity_poly.pdbx_strand_id
1 'polypeptide(L)'
;MPVGEIWTNGAIHSTSTFESFIDTIADQKIPYHEAEVGTTIRVGDLELKTLYSNPNAADLNDTSLVLHVTDGTISFLFTGDAEYAAEMEMLQTVADQLPAQILKVGHHGSYTSSSPAFLTAVQPEVAIYSAGRNNDYGHPHQETITHLLNAGVTIYGTDVHGTVMVETDGSRYLVYPSINTPAMAGGNPQPAVTIPATVLPQPPVVGLPSATLRYYDPNGPDRDCGNFATHAEAQAFFVAAGGPARDPHRLDGDNDGIACESLP
;
A
#
# COMPACT_ATOMS: atom_id res chain seq x y z
N MET A 1 14.43 -21.79 12.29
CA MET A 1 13.23 -21.93 13.17
C MET A 1 12.20 -22.73 12.38
N PRO A 2 11.43 -23.64 13.01
CA PRO A 2 10.33 -24.31 12.31
C PRO A 2 9.24 -23.30 11.92
N VAL A 3 8.59 -23.50 10.77
CA VAL A 3 7.45 -22.69 10.30
C VAL A 3 6.16 -23.33 10.81
N GLY A 4 5.30 -22.56 11.49
CA GLY A 4 4.06 -23.05 12.08
C GLY A 4 2.92 -23.21 11.07
N GLU A 5 2.77 -22.25 10.17
CA GLU A 5 1.75 -22.19 9.12
C GLU A 5 2.16 -21.19 8.04
N ILE A 6 1.54 -21.28 6.86
CA ILE A 6 1.76 -20.38 5.72
C ILE A 6 0.41 -19.86 5.24
N TRP A 7 0.36 -18.55 4.98
CA TRP A 7 -0.78 -17.85 4.42
C TRP A 7 -0.39 -17.21 3.08
N THR A 8 -1.21 -17.39 2.06
CA THR A 8 -0.97 -16.83 0.71
C THR A 8 -2.21 -16.07 0.22
N ASN A 9 -2.06 -15.36 -0.90
CA ASN A 9 -3.16 -14.75 -1.65
C ASN A 9 -3.95 -15.76 -2.50
N GLY A 10 -3.56 -17.04 -2.55
CA GLY A 10 -4.15 -18.07 -3.42
C GLY A 10 -3.75 -17.97 -4.90
N ALA A 11 -2.91 -17.02 -5.29
CA ALA A 11 -2.43 -16.91 -6.68
C ALA A 11 -1.47 -18.06 -6.99
N ILE A 12 -1.68 -18.72 -8.14
CA ILE A 12 -0.81 -19.80 -8.62
C ILE A 12 0.17 -19.28 -9.67
N HIS A 13 1.40 -19.80 -9.65
CA HIS A 13 2.42 -19.44 -10.63
C HIS A 13 3.20 -20.67 -11.11
N SER A 14 3.71 -20.65 -12.33
CA SER A 14 4.47 -21.77 -12.92
C SER A 14 5.99 -21.55 -12.88
N THR A 15 6.48 -20.73 -11.96
CA THR A 15 7.92 -20.51 -11.80
C THR A 15 8.52 -21.61 -10.95
N SER A 16 9.77 -21.97 -11.22
CA SER A 16 10.51 -22.95 -10.42
C SER A 16 10.57 -22.58 -8.94
N THR A 17 10.63 -21.28 -8.61
CA THR A 17 10.58 -20.79 -7.22
C THR A 17 9.24 -21.09 -6.55
N PHE A 18 8.12 -20.86 -7.25
CA PHE A 18 6.79 -21.14 -6.71
C PHE A 18 6.55 -22.64 -6.57
N GLU A 19 6.94 -23.43 -7.57
CA GLU A 19 6.88 -24.90 -7.51
C GLU A 19 7.70 -25.43 -6.32
N SER A 20 8.94 -24.98 -6.17
CA SER A 20 9.81 -25.37 -5.04
C SER A 20 9.21 -24.96 -3.69
N PHE A 21 8.53 -23.81 -3.63
CA PHE A 21 7.82 -23.36 -2.43
C PHE A 21 6.68 -24.30 -2.07
N ILE A 22 5.78 -24.62 -3.02
CA ILE A 22 4.65 -25.53 -2.79
C ILE A 22 5.12 -26.94 -2.45
N ASP A 23 6.13 -27.47 -3.14
CA ASP A 23 6.71 -28.79 -2.84
C ASP A 23 7.28 -28.84 -1.41
N THR A 24 7.99 -27.78 -0.99
CA THR A 24 8.54 -27.69 0.36
C THR A 24 7.44 -27.68 1.43
N ILE A 25 6.33 -26.98 1.19
CA ILE A 25 5.17 -26.94 2.10
C ILE A 25 4.58 -28.34 2.25
N ALA A 26 4.38 -29.05 1.14
CA ALA A 26 3.83 -30.39 1.11
C ALA A 26 4.75 -31.40 1.82
N ASP A 27 6.05 -31.39 1.50
CA ASP A 27 7.05 -32.29 2.07
C ASP A 27 7.18 -32.12 3.59
N GLN A 28 7.18 -30.86 4.05
CA GLN A 28 7.27 -30.54 5.49
C GLN A 28 5.92 -30.59 6.21
N LYS A 29 4.81 -30.82 5.48
CA LYS A 29 3.44 -30.86 6.00
C LYS A 29 3.07 -29.61 6.80
N ILE A 30 3.49 -28.45 6.28
CA ILE A 30 3.20 -27.16 6.89
C ILE A 30 1.73 -26.81 6.58
N PRO A 31 0.91 -26.44 7.60
CA PRO A 31 -0.43 -25.91 7.37
C PRO A 31 -0.42 -24.76 6.35
N TYR A 32 -1.27 -24.86 5.33
CA TYR A 32 -1.38 -23.91 4.23
C TYR A 32 -2.77 -23.32 4.20
N HIS A 33 -2.84 -22.00 4.09
CA HIS A 33 -4.07 -21.22 4.09
C HIS A 33 -4.05 -20.20 2.96
N GLU A 34 -5.19 -20.05 2.29
CA GLU A 34 -5.44 -18.93 1.38
C GLU A 34 -6.21 -17.87 2.15
N ALA A 35 -5.71 -16.64 2.13
CA ALA A 35 -6.27 -15.55 2.89
C ALA A 35 -7.49 -14.95 2.17
N GLU A 36 -8.65 -15.08 2.79
CA GLU A 36 -9.87 -14.41 2.35
C GLU A 36 -9.98 -13.01 2.99
N VAL A 37 -10.53 -12.04 2.25
CA VAL A 37 -10.79 -10.68 2.75
C VAL A 37 -11.66 -10.73 4.01
N GLY A 38 -11.25 -10.00 5.04
CA GLY A 38 -11.88 -9.99 6.36
C GLY A 38 -11.37 -11.06 7.33
N THR A 39 -10.60 -12.03 6.86
CA THR A 39 -9.95 -13.02 7.74
C THR A 39 -9.00 -12.33 8.70
N THR A 40 -9.01 -12.76 9.95
CA THR A 40 -8.17 -12.20 11.01
C THR A 40 -7.39 -13.32 11.70
N ILE A 41 -6.07 -13.16 11.79
CA ILE A 41 -5.15 -14.10 12.44
C ILE A 41 -4.52 -13.38 13.62
N ARG A 42 -4.26 -14.12 14.71
CA ARG A 42 -3.57 -13.58 15.89
C ARG A 42 -2.24 -14.25 16.11
N VAL A 43 -1.20 -13.44 16.28
CA VAL A 43 0.17 -13.88 16.58
C VAL A 43 0.65 -13.17 17.83
N GLY A 44 0.53 -13.83 18.99
CA GLY A 44 0.70 -13.15 20.28
C GLY A 44 -0.39 -12.09 20.45
N ASP A 45 0.02 -10.86 20.73
CA ASP A 45 -0.88 -9.71 20.86
C ASP A 45 -1.20 -9.01 19.53
N LEU A 46 -0.54 -9.43 18.43
CA LEU A 46 -0.77 -8.87 17.10
C LEU A 46 -2.04 -9.44 16.49
N GLU A 47 -2.87 -8.56 15.93
CA GLU A 47 -4.01 -8.93 15.10
C GLU A 47 -3.73 -8.54 13.64
N LEU A 48 -3.69 -9.54 12.75
CA LEU A 48 -3.42 -9.41 11.32
C LEU A 48 -4.72 -9.65 10.57
N LYS A 49 -5.30 -8.58 9.99
CA LYS A 49 -6.52 -8.64 9.20
C LYS A 49 -6.24 -8.49 7.72
N THR A 50 -6.75 -9.41 6.92
CA THR A 50 -6.70 -9.31 5.45
C THR A 50 -7.68 -8.26 4.96
N LEU A 51 -7.18 -7.18 4.37
CA LEU A 51 -8.01 -6.14 3.75
C LEU A 51 -8.21 -6.36 2.26
N TYR A 52 -7.25 -6.98 1.58
CA TYR A 52 -7.32 -7.25 0.16
C TYR A 52 -6.55 -8.52 -0.20
N SER A 53 -7.15 -9.32 -1.09
CA SER A 53 -6.60 -10.54 -1.66
C SER A 53 -7.41 -10.86 -2.91
N ASN A 54 -6.79 -10.75 -4.09
CA ASN A 54 -7.42 -11.05 -5.37
C ASN A 54 -6.49 -11.93 -6.21
N PRO A 55 -6.57 -13.26 -6.11
CA PRO A 55 -5.70 -14.16 -6.87
C PRO A 55 -5.90 -14.10 -8.39
N ASN A 56 -6.98 -13.46 -8.85
CA ASN A 56 -7.35 -13.37 -10.26
C ASN A 56 -7.13 -11.96 -10.84
N ALA A 57 -6.44 -11.08 -10.11
CA ALA A 57 -6.06 -9.77 -10.64
C ALA A 57 -5.25 -9.93 -11.94
N ALA A 58 -5.41 -8.98 -12.86
CA ALA A 58 -4.76 -9.05 -14.17
C ALA A 58 -3.24 -8.85 -14.08
N ASP A 59 -2.80 -7.96 -13.19
CA ASP A 59 -1.39 -7.80 -12.84
C ASP A 59 -1.04 -8.65 -11.62
N LEU A 60 0.14 -9.26 -11.63
CA LEU A 60 0.61 -10.10 -10.54
C LEU A 60 0.82 -9.29 -9.25
N ASN A 61 1.24 -8.03 -9.37
CA ASN A 61 1.43 -7.12 -8.24
C ASN A 61 0.09 -6.83 -7.54
N ASP A 62 -0.98 -6.69 -8.32
CA ASP A 62 -2.35 -6.51 -7.82
C ASP A 62 -2.98 -7.78 -7.26
N THR A 63 -2.26 -8.91 -7.28
CA THR A 63 -2.65 -10.09 -6.47
C THR A 63 -2.18 -9.99 -5.02
N SER A 64 -1.41 -8.95 -4.66
CA SER A 64 -0.81 -8.80 -3.33
C SER A 64 -1.79 -9.02 -2.18
N LEU A 65 -1.32 -9.70 -1.14
CA LEU A 65 -2.05 -9.83 0.12
C LEU A 65 -1.83 -8.58 0.97
N VAL A 66 -2.87 -7.77 1.13
CA VAL A 66 -2.81 -6.55 1.95
C VAL A 66 -3.28 -6.85 3.36
N LEU A 67 -2.43 -6.55 4.33
CA LEU A 67 -2.66 -6.82 5.75
C LEU A 67 -2.72 -5.51 6.54
N HIS A 68 -3.77 -5.36 7.33
CA HIS A 68 -3.83 -4.39 8.41
C HIS A 68 -3.42 -5.10 9.71
N VAL A 69 -2.33 -4.64 10.31
CA VAL A 69 -1.73 -5.27 11.48
C VAL A 69 -1.87 -4.31 12.65
N THR A 70 -2.44 -4.77 13.75
CA THR A 70 -2.65 -3.95 14.95
C THR A 70 -1.96 -4.53 16.17
N ASP A 71 -1.37 -3.64 16.97
CA ASP A 71 -0.86 -3.90 18.31
C ASP A 71 -1.36 -2.77 19.21
N GLY A 72 -2.33 -3.06 20.08
CA GLY A 72 -3.03 -2.05 20.88
C GLY A 72 -3.67 -0.96 20.01
N THR A 73 -3.14 0.26 20.06
CA THR A 73 -3.59 1.42 19.29
C THR A 73 -2.69 1.76 18.10
N ILE A 74 -1.61 1.01 17.89
CA ILE A 74 -0.69 1.18 16.76
C ILE A 74 -1.10 0.23 15.65
N SER A 75 -1.21 0.75 14.43
CA SER A 75 -1.54 -0.02 13.25
C SER A 75 -0.57 0.21 12.10
N PHE A 76 -0.38 -0.87 11.35
CA PHE A 76 0.45 -0.95 10.17
C PHE A 76 -0.41 -1.39 8.99
N LEU A 77 -0.15 -0.83 7.82
CA LEU A 77 -0.69 -1.32 6.56
C LEU A 77 0.45 -1.89 5.71
N PHE A 78 0.42 -3.19 5.47
CA PHE A 78 1.35 -3.88 4.59
C PHE A 78 0.66 -4.15 3.27
N THR A 79 1.05 -3.43 2.22
CA THR A 79 0.38 -3.49 0.91
C THR A 79 1.00 -4.50 -0.06
N GLY A 80 2.11 -5.15 0.32
CA GLY A 80 2.89 -5.95 -0.61
C GLY A 80 3.35 -5.09 -1.79
N ASP A 81 3.04 -5.54 -3.00
CA ASP A 81 3.30 -4.84 -4.24
C ASP A 81 2.04 -4.27 -4.89
N ALA A 82 0.92 -4.14 -4.16
CA ALA A 82 -0.32 -3.57 -4.69
C ALA A 82 -0.10 -2.25 -5.41
N GLU A 83 -0.66 -2.14 -6.62
CA GLU A 83 -0.60 -0.97 -7.47
C GLU A 83 -1.94 -0.22 -7.47
N TYR A 84 -2.06 0.83 -8.26
CA TYR A 84 -3.23 1.70 -8.30
C TYR A 84 -4.56 0.95 -8.51
N ALA A 85 -4.58 -0.16 -9.26
CA ALA A 85 -5.82 -0.92 -9.44
C ALA A 85 -6.27 -1.58 -8.12
N ALA A 86 -5.37 -2.28 -7.42
CA ALA A 86 -5.67 -2.83 -6.10
C ALA A 86 -5.98 -1.74 -5.06
N GLU A 87 -5.27 -0.60 -5.08
CA GLU A 87 -5.58 0.55 -4.24
C GLU A 87 -7.00 1.08 -4.45
N MET A 88 -7.41 1.20 -5.71
CA MET A 88 -8.76 1.65 -6.06
C MET A 88 -9.83 0.65 -5.63
N GLU A 89 -9.58 -0.65 -5.77
CA GLU A 89 -10.49 -1.68 -5.25
C GLU A 89 -10.63 -1.58 -3.73
N MET A 90 -9.52 -1.40 -3.01
CA MET A 90 -9.54 -1.19 -1.56
C MET A 90 -10.31 0.07 -1.16
N LEU A 91 -10.10 1.19 -1.87
CA LEU A 91 -10.84 2.43 -1.66
C LEU A 91 -12.36 2.26 -1.87
N GLN A 92 -12.77 1.35 -2.75
CA GLN A 92 -14.19 1.09 -3.02
C GLN A 92 -14.82 0.11 -2.03
N THR A 93 -14.04 -0.80 -1.46
CA THR A 93 -14.57 -1.95 -0.71
C THR A 93 -14.32 -1.86 0.80
N VAL A 94 -13.21 -1.25 1.22
CA VAL A 94 -12.73 -1.27 2.61
C VAL A 94 -12.09 0.06 3.05
N ALA A 95 -12.43 1.19 2.44
CA ALA A 95 -11.81 2.49 2.72
C ALA A 95 -11.83 2.88 4.21
N ASP A 96 -12.86 2.50 4.96
CA ASP A 96 -13.01 2.76 6.39
C ASP A 96 -12.02 1.97 7.26
N GLN A 97 -11.38 0.95 6.70
CA GLN A 97 -10.42 0.07 7.36
C GLN A 97 -8.97 0.34 6.95
N LEU A 98 -8.74 1.20 5.95
CA LEU A 98 -7.41 1.60 5.48
C LEU A 98 -6.59 2.46 6.45
N PRO A 99 -7.15 3.27 7.37
CA PRO A 99 -6.35 4.11 8.25
C PRO A 99 -5.28 3.33 9.04
N ALA A 100 -4.01 3.75 8.92
CA ALA A 100 -2.89 3.15 9.64
C ALA A 100 -1.76 4.16 9.90
N GLN A 101 -1.13 4.14 11.08
CA GLN A 101 -0.04 5.07 11.38
C GLN A 101 1.24 4.76 10.58
N ILE A 102 1.51 3.49 10.30
CA ILE A 102 2.70 3.07 9.55
C ILE A 102 2.30 2.36 8.25
N LEU A 103 2.71 2.93 7.13
CA LEU A 103 2.52 2.34 5.80
C LEU A 103 3.81 1.67 5.33
N LYS A 104 3.77 0.37 5.02
CA LYS A 104 4.77 -0.24 4.14
C LYS A 104 4.34 0.07 2.71
N VAL A 105 5.10 0.95 2.05
CA VAL A 105 4.85 1.46 0.69
C VAL A 105 4.79 0.29 -0.30
N GLY A 106 3.78 0.34 -1.18
CA GLY A 106 3.57 -0.64 -2.24
C GLY A 106 4.71 -0.67 -3.23
N HIS A 107 4.97 -1.86 -3.76
CA HIS A 107 5.81 -2.11 -4.94
C HIS A 107 7.14 -1.35 -4.92
N HIS A 108 7.84 -1.43 -3.78
CA HIS A 108 9.14 -0.79 -3.57
C HIS A 108 9.16 0.75 -3.70
N GLY A 109 8.00 1.41 -3.79
CA GLY A 109 7.85 2.80 -4.18
C GLY A 109 7.79 2.99 -5.69
N SER A 110 7.05 2.13 -6.41
CA SER A 110 6.78 2.29 -7.83
C SER A 110 5.86 3.49 -8.10
N TYR A 111 6.03 4.16 -9.25
CA TYR A 111 5.10 5.23 -9.69
C TYR A 111 3.68 4.71 -9.95
N THR A 112 3.50 3.39 -10.00
CA THR A 112 2.22 2.70 -10.09
C THR A 112 1.56 2.46 -8.73
N SER A 113 2.15 2.95 -7.62
CA SER A 113 1.69 2.69 -6.26
C SER A 113 1.70 3.96 -5.40
N SER A 114 0.98 3.91 -4.28
CA SER A 114 0.76 5.00 -3.32
C SER A 114 0.12 6.23 -3.95
N SER A 115 -1.07 6.02 -4.55
CA SER A 115 -1.82 7.11 -5.16
C SER A 115 -2.21 8.16 -4.10
N PRO A 116 -2.36 9.45 -4.49
CA PRO A 116 -2.80 10.48 -3.55
C PRO A 116 -4.12 10.15 -2.83
N ALA A 117 -5.07 9.52 -3.54
CA ALA A 117 -6.34 9.09 -2.97
C ALA A 117 -6.16 7.98 -1.91
N PHE A 118 -5.28 7.01 -2.19
CA PHE A 118 -4.95 5.95 -1.25
C PHE A 118 -4.27 6.51 0.01
N LEU A 119 -3.26 7.38 -0.17
CA LEU A 119 -2.58 8.04 0.95
C LEU A 119 -3.53 8.91 1.80
N THR A 120 -4.52 9.55 1.17
CA THR A 120 -5.57 10.30 1.87
C THR A 120 -6.46 9.40 2.72
N ALA A 121 -6.74 8.17 2.28
CA ALA A 121 -7.52 7.22 3.06
C ALA A 121 -6.70 6.58 4.19
N VAL A 122 -5.43 6.24 3.93
CA VAL A 122 -4.53 5.59 4.89
C VAL A 122 -4.07 6.56 6.00
N GLN A 123 -3.85 7.84 5.67
CA GLN A 123 -3.34 8.88 6.59
C GLN A 123 -2.12 8.43 7.41
N PRO A 124 -1.04 7.93 6.78
CA PRO A 124 0.11 7.44 7.52
C PRO A 124 0.92 8.59 8.12
N GLU A 125 1.46 8.36 9.32
CA GLU A 125 2.45 9.23 9.95
C GLU A 125 3.86 8.90 9.44
N VAL A 126 4.10 7.61 9.19
CA VAL A 126 5.35 7.06 8.68
C VAL A 126 5.10 6.18 7.46
N ALA A 127 5.91 6.34 6.42
CA ALA A 127 5.95 5.47 5.26
C ALA A 127 7.34 4.84 5.10
N ILE A 128 7.38 3.52 4.95
CA ILE A 128 8.62 2.76 4.77
C ILE A 128 8.58 2.09 3.41
N TYR A 129 9.53 2.39 2.53
CA TYR A 129 9.70 1.67 1.26
C TYR A 129 10.94 0.77 1.29
N SER A 130 10.87 -0.33 0.53
CA SER A 130 11.96 -1.28 0.42
C SER A 130 12.54 -1.23 -0.99
N ALA A 131 13.67 -0.58 -1.17
CA ALA A 131 14.39 -0.51 -2.44
C ALA A 131 15.86 -0.91 -2.25
N GLY A 132 16.48 -1.43 -3.32
CA GLY A 132 17.91 -1.73 -3.33
C GLY A 132 18.72 -0.49 -3.70
N ARG A 133 19.90 -0.30 -3.12
CA ARG A 133 20.80 0.77 -3.55
C ARG A 133 21.28 0.50 -4.98
N ASN A 134 21.14 1.50 -5.85
CA ASN A 134 21.46 1.39 -7.28
C ASN A 134 20.70 0.24 -7.97
N ASN A 135 19.43 0.01 -7.64
CA ASN A 135 18.62 -0.99 -8.34
C ASN A 135 18.29 -0.50 -9.76
N ASP A 136 18.24 -1.44 -10.71
CA ASP A 136 18.03 -1.14 -12.13
C ASP A 136 16.57 -0.77 -12.47
N TYR A 137 15.65 -0.96 -11.52
CA TYR A 137 14.22 -0.64 -11.69
C TYR A 137 13.92 0.84 -11.48
N GLY A 138 14.86 1.61 -10.92
CA GLY A 138 14.64 3.03 -10.63
C GLY A 138 13.81 3.29 -9.36
N HIS A 139 13.60 2.28 -8.52
CA HIS A 139 12.86 2.44 -7.27
C HIS A 139 13.70 3.14 -6.18
N PRO A 140 13.07 3.93 -5.28
CA PRO A 140 11.72 4.43 -5.40
C PRO A 140 11.63 5.49 -6.53
N HIS A 141 10.49 5.58 -7.18
CA HIS A 141 10.25 6.62 -8.16
C HIS A 141 9.99 7.96 -7.48
N GLN A 142 10.46 9.04 -8.10
CA GLN A 142 10.34 10.40 -7.57
C GLN A 142 8.86 10.81 -7.38
N GLU A 143 7.96 10.34 -8.26
CA GLU A 143 6.53 10.62 -8.19
C GLU A 143 5.91 10.09 -6.87
N THR A 144 6.15 8.83 -6.53
CA THR A 144 5.71 8.22 -5.27
C THR A 144 6.26 8.97 -4.06
N ILE A 145 7.54 9.36 -4.11
CA ILE A 145 8.15 10.13 -3.03
C ILE A 145 7.47 11.51 -2.90
N THR A 146 7.16 12.16 -4.01
CA THR A 146 6.42 13.43 -4.02
C THR A 146 5.02 13.26 -3.42
N HIS A 147 4.29 12.20 -3.76
CA HIS A 147 2.98 11.90 -3.14
C HIS A 147 3.07 11.75 -1.62
N LEU A 148 4.05 10.98 -1.13
CA LEU A 148 4.30 10.78 0.29
C LEU A 148 4.67 12.09 1.02
N LEU A 149 5.51 12.92 0.40
CA LEU A 149 5.88 14.24 0.94
C LEU A 149 4.68 15.18 0.99
N ASN A 150 3.85 15.21 -0.05
CA ASN A 150 2.63 16.02 -0.11
C ASN A 150 1.58 15.59 0.91
N ALA A 151 1.54 14.30 1.25
CA ALA A 151 0.72 13.77 2.34
C ALA A 151 1.29 14.07 3.75
N GLY A 152 2.44 14.75 3.85
CA GLY A 152 3.05 15.14 5.13
C GLY A 152 3.69 13.99 5.90
N VAL A 153 4.02 12.89 5.22
CA VAL A 153 4.47 11.64 5.82
C VAL A 153 5.98 11.66 6.07
N THR A 154 6.43 11.07 7.17
CA THR A 154 7.88 10.83 7.39
C THR A 154 8.31 9.58 6.62
N ILE A 155 9.30 9.70 5.73
CA ILE A 155 9.67 8.64 4.79
C ILE A 155 10.99 7.95 5.20
N TYR A 156 11.00 6.61 5.20
CA TYR A 156 12.21 5.80 5.36
C TYR A 156 12.39 4.80 4.21
N GLY A 157 13.50 4.93 3.48
CA GLY A 157 13.92 3.98 2.45
C GLY A 157 15.03 3.03 2.90
N THR A 158 14.97 1.75 2.52
CA THR A 158 16.05 0.78 2.83
C THR A 158 17.33 0.99 2.04
N ASP A 159 17.26 1.60 0.86
CA ASP A 159 18.41 1.99 0.04
C ASP A 159 19.21 3.14 0.67
N VAL A 160 18.53 4.05 1.38
CA VAL A 160 19.11 5.18 2.10
C VAL A 160 19.49 4.82 3.54
N HIS A 161 18.60 4.13 4.25
CA HIS A 161 18.68 3.92 5.69
C HIS A 161 19.06 2.50 6.12
N GLY A 162 19.21 1.57 5.18
CA GLY A 162 19.47 0.17 5.49
C GLY A 162 18.25 -0.52 6.12
N THR A 163 18.45 -1.21 7.24
CA THR A 163 17.33 -1.82 7.96
C THR A 163 16.55 -0.75 8.71
N VAL A 164 15.24 -0.73 8.56
CA VAL A 164 14.34 0.15 9.31
C VAL A 164 13.57 -0.72 10.29
N MET A 165 13.79 -0.50 11.58
CA MET A 165 13.09 -1.21 12.66
C MET A 165 12.05 -0.29 13.29
N VAL A 166 10.82 -0.79 13.42
CA VAL A 166 9.78 -0.14 14.21
C VAL A 166 9.56 -0.96 15.48
N GLU A 167 9.73 -0.33 16.64
CA GLU A 167 9.46 -0.92 17.95
C GLU A 167 8.20 -0.27 18.52
N THR A 168 7.29 -1.06 19.09
CA THR A 168 6.04 -0.57 19.69
C THR A 168 5.74 -1.27 21.01
N ASP A 169 5.10 -0.55 21.93
CA ASP A 169 4.53 -1.09 23.19
C ASP A 169 3.00 -1.25 23.13
N GLY A 170 2.43 -1.14 21.93
CA GLY A 170 0.99 -1.13 21.66
C GLY A 170 0.32 0.23 21.90
N SER A 171 1.04 1.24 22.41
CA SER A 171 0.51 2.60 22.63
C SER A 171 1.39 3.71 22.05
N ARG A 172 2.66 3.40 21.79
CA ARG A 172 3.65 4.30 21.21
C ARG A 172 4.58 3.48 20.35
N TYR A 173 5.18 4.13 19.35
CA TYR A 173 6.18 3.49 18.52
C TYR A 173 7.40 4.38 18.28
N LEU A 174 8.52 3.71 18.00
CA LEU A 174 9.83 4.30 17.71
C LEU A 174 10.35 3.72 16.40
N VAL A 175 10.97 4.57 15.57
CA VAL A 175 11.59 4.15 14.31
C VAL A 175 13.11 4.27 14.39
N TYR A 176 13.81 3.20 14.01
CA TYR A 176 15.27 3.08 14.04
C TYR A 176 15.82 2.72 12.66
N PRO A 177 16.34 3.71 11.90
CA PRO A 177 17.11 3.45 10.69
C PRO A 177 18.53 2.96 11.04
N SER A 178 19.03 1.93 10.36
CA SER A 178 20.37 1.39 10.56
C SER A 178 21.08 1.04 9.26
N ILE A 179 22.10 1.84 8.95
CA ILE A 179 23.12 1.52 7.95
C ILE A 179 24.14 0.55 8.57
N ASN A 180 23.99 -0.76 8.29
CA ASN A 180 24.95 -1.84 8.61
C ASN A 180 24.88 -2.56 9.98
N THR A 181 23.71 -2.95 10.48
CA THR A 181 23.67 -3.97 11.56
C THR A 181 22.74 -5.12 11.21
N PRO A 182 23.20 -6.39 11.28
CA PRO A 182 22.29 -7.51 11.38
C PRO A 182 21.39 -7.30 12.60
N ALA A 183 20.11 -7.62 12.47
CA ALA A 183 19.19 -7.66 13.59
C ALA A 183 19.85 -8.38 14.79
N MET A 184 19.75 -7.78 15.98
CA MET A 184 20.24 -8.29 17.27
C MET A 184 21.75 -8.13 17.54
N ALA A 185 22.21 -6.90 17.81
CA ALA A 185 23.46 -6.67 18.53
C ALA A 185 23.34 -5.49 19.51
N GLY A 186 22.74 -5.74 20.69
CA GLY A 186 23.15 -5.26 22.01
C GLY A 186 23.48 -3.77 22.29
N GLY A 187 23.21 -2.84 21.40
CA GLY A 187 23.34 -1.40 21.64
C GLY A 187 22.02 -0.72 21.30
N ASN A 188 21.49 0.11 22.20
CA ASN A 188 20.28 0.89 21.93
C ASN A 188 20.55 1.80 20.72
N PRO A 189 19.99 1.53 19.52
CA PRO A 189 19.93 2.58 18.52
C PRO A 189 19.12 3.73 19.14
N GLN A 190 19.53 4.97 18.90
CA GLN A 190 18.74 6.11 19.36
C GLN A 190 17.55 6.26 18.41
N PRO A 191 16.31 6.37 18.91
CA PRO A 191 15.15 6.47 18.05
C PRO A 191 15.23 7.75 17.21
N ALA A 192 14.93 7.63 15.92
CA ALA A 192 14.89 8.78 15.02
C ALA A 192 13.66 9.65 15.31
N VAL A 193 12.55 9.04 15.73
CA VAL A 193 11.30 9.73 16.09
C VAL A 193 10.59 8.97 17.22
N THR A 194 10.04 9.70 18.18
CA THR A 194 9.06 9.19 19.14
C THR A 194 7.70 9.76 18.83
N ILE A 195 6.78 8.92 18.37
CA ILE A 195 5.42 9.36 18.04
C ILE A 195 4.46 8.68 19.03
N PRO A 196 3.78 9.45 19.91
CA PRO A 196 2.69 8.89 20.70
C PRO A 196 1.57 8.44 19.76
N ALA A 197 0.83 7.38 20.10
CA ALA A 197 -0.38 7.07 19.36
C ALA A 197 -1.31 8.28 19.38
N THR A 198 -1.33 9.03 18.29
CA THR A 198 -2.46 9.87 17.99
C THR A 198 -3.60 8.91 17.70
N VAL A 199 -4.73 9.08 18.42
CA VAL A 199 -5.98 8.49 17.97
C VAL A 199 -6.17 9.04 16.57
N LEU A 200 -5.93 8.22 15.54
CA LEU A 200 -6.27 8.59 14.17
C LEU A 200 -7.71 9.11 14.27
N PRO A 201 -7.99 10.37 13.87
CA PRO A 201 -9.36 10.84 13.87
C PRO A 201 -10.14 9.77 13.12
N GLN A 202 -11.18 9.21 13.77
CA GLN A 202 -12.08 8.31 13.04
C GLN A 202 -12.40 9.04 11.75
N PRO A 203 -12.22 8.39 10.58
CA PRO A 203 -12.52 9.06 9.32
C PRO A 203 -13.89 9.68 9.53
N PRO A 204 -14.06 11.00 9.26
CA PRO A 204 -15.37 11.59 9.38
C PRO A 204 -16.31 10.62 8.66
N VAL A 205 -17.41 10.24 9.31
CA VAL A 205 -18.48 9.51 8.63
C VAL A 205 -18.99 10.50 7.60
N VAL A 206 -18.28 10.59 6.47
CA VAL A 206 -18.72 11.26 5.27
C VAL A 206 -19.86 10.36 4.86
N GLY A 207 -21.07 10.75 5.27
CA GLY A 207 -22.26 10.14 4.73
C GLY A 207 -22.06 10.09 3.23
N LEU A 208 -22.08 8.87 2.67
CA LEU A 208 -21.99 8.63 1.25
C LEU A 208 -22.80 9.74 0.55
N PRO A 209 -22.19 10.60 -0.29
CA PRO A 209 -22.98 11.53 -1.05
C PRO A 209 -23.94 10.69 -1.88
N SER A 210 -25.20 10.79 -1.49
CA SER A 210 -26.32 10.19 -2.16
C SER A 210 -26.30 10.67 -3.62
N ALA A 211 -26.07 9.72 -4.53
CA ALA A 211 -26.39 9.78 -5.95
C ALA A 211 -25.81 10.95 -6.76
N THR A 212 -24.53 10.88 -7.18
CA THR A 212 -24.07 11.30 -8.54
C THR A 212 -22.62 10.87 -8.90
N LEU A 213 -22.08 9.77 -8.38
CA LEU A 213 -20.84 9.19 -8.94
C LEU A 213 -21.17 8.48 -10.26
N ARG A 214 -21.07 9.20 -11.38
CA ARG A 214 -21.13 8.58 -12.72
C ARG A 214 -19.75 7.98 -13.02
N TYR A 215 -19.67 6.66 -12.93
CA TYR A 215 -18.57 5.82 -13.41
C TYR A 215 -18.17 6.20 -14.86
N TYR A 216 -16.90 5.97 -15.17
CA TYR A 216 -16.39 5.99 -16.54
C TYR A 216 -17.24 5.08 -17.44
N ASP A 217 -17.84 5.65 -18.49
CA ASP A 217 -18.53 4.91 -19.56
C ASP A 217 -17.60 4.86 -20.77
N PRO A 218 -17.09 3.67 -21.18
CA PRO A 218 -16.19 3.56 -22.31
C PRO A 218 -16.84 3.92 -23.66
N ASN A 219 -18.18 4.03 -23.71
CA ASN A 219 -18.93 4.54 -24.87
C ASN A 219 -19.47 5.96 -24.63
N GLY A 220 -19.08 6.59 -23.52
CA GLY A 220 -19.46 7.94 -23.15
C GLY A 220 -18.78 9.01 -24.02
N PRO A 221 -19.23 10.27 -23.92
CA PRO A 221 -18.57 11.37 -24.61
C PRO A 221 -17.15 11.58 -24.09
N ASP A 222 -16.30 12.16 -24.94
CA ASP A 222 -14.99 12.65 -24.53
C ASP A 222 -15.13 13.66 -23.38
N ARG A 223 -14.29 13.56 -22.35
CA ARG A 223 -14.29 14.47 -21.20
C ARG A 223 -12.97 15.18 -21.10
N ASP A 224 -13.00 16.48 -20.89
CA ASP A 224 -11.82 17.31 -20.62
C ASP A 224 -11.75 17.73 -19.15
N CYS A 225 -10.64 18.35 -18.74
CA CYS A 225 -10.46 18.84 -17.38
C CYS A 225 -11.58 19.79 -16.92
N GLY A 226 -12.18 20.56 -17.83
CA GLY A 226 -13.29 21.47 -17.51
C GLY A 226 -14.59 20.75 -17.12
N ASN A 227 -14.67 19.42 -17.30
CA ASN A 227 -15.82 18.62 -16.92
C ASN A 227 -15.77 18.06 -15.49
N PHE A 228 -14.71 18.35 -14.73
CA PHE A 228 -14.53 17.86 -13.37
C PHE A 228 -14.51 19.04 -12.40
N ALA A 229 -15.09 18.86 -11.22
CA ALA A 229 -15.12 19.91 -10.20
C ALA A 229 -13.81 19.98 -9.42
N THR A 230 -13.08 18.86 -9.34
CA THR A 230 -11.82 18.73 -8.60
C THR A 230 -10.81 17.87 -9.35
N HIS A 231 -9.52 18.06 -9.01
CA HIS A 231 -8.43 17.20 -9.48
C HIS A 231 -8.70 15.73 -9.13
N ALA A 232 -9.20 15.43 -7.92
CA ALA A 232 -9.49 14.07 -7.50
C ALA A 232 -10.53 13.36 -8.37
N GLU A 233 -11.58 14.08 -8.81
CA GLU A 233 -12.58 13.54 -9.74
C GLU A 233 -12.00 13.28 -11.13
N ALA A 234 -11.15 14.19 -11.63
CA ALA A 234 -10.47 14.03 -12.90
C ALA A 234 -9.49 12.86 -12.89
N GLN A 235 -8.68 12.74 -11.83
CA GLN A 235 -7.75 11.63 -11.63
C GLN A 235 -8.47 10.29 -11.55
N ALA A 236 -9.58 10.21 -10.79
CA ALA A 236 -10.35 8.97 -10.69
C ALA A 236 -10.95 8.55 -12.04
N PHE A 237 -11.42 9.50 -12.85
CA PHE A 237 -11.92 9.22 -14.18
C PHE A 237 -10.81 8.82 -15.15
N PHE A 238 -9.66 9.49 -15.10
CA PHE A 238 -8.47 9.18 -15.90
C PHE A 238 -7.97 7.75 -15.65
N VAL A 239 -7.81 7.36 -14.39
CA VAL A 239 -7.43 5.99 -14.01
C VAL A 239 -8.48 4.98 -14.48
N ALA A 240 -9.77 5.27 -14.29
CA ALA A 240 -10.85 4.40 -14.76
C ALA A 240 -10.89 4.26 -16.30
N ALA A 241 -10.41 5.27 -17.04
CA ALA A 241 -10.27 5.26 -18.50
C ALA A 241 -9.01 4.54 -19.01
N GLY A 242 -8.18 4.01 -18.10
CA GLY A 242 -6.97 3.27 -18.40
C GLY A 242 -5.67 4.06 -18.24
N GLY A 243 -5.72 5.25 -17.64
CA GLY A 243 -4.53 6.02 -17.28
C GLY A 243 -3.70 5.32 -16.21
N PRO A 244 -2.36 5.42 -16.23
CA PRO A 244 -1.54 6.16 -17.19
C PRO A 244 -1.23 5.40 -18.49
N ALA A 245 -1.55 4.11 -18.59
CA ALA A 245 -1.23 3.31 -19.77
C ALA A 245 -1.93 3.81 -21.05
N ARG A 246 -3.10 4.45 -20.89
CA ARG A 246 -3.90 5.01 -21.97
C ARG A 246 -4.57 6.29 -21.49
N ASP A 247 -4.41 7.35 -22.26
CA ASP A 247 -5.14 8.61 -22.03
C ASP A 247 -6.10 8.91 -23.18
N PRO A 248 -7.24 8.19 -23.28
CA PRO A 248 -8.21 8.40 -24.36
C PRO A 248 -8.89 9.77 -24.29
N HIS A 249 -8.82 10.44 -23.14
CA HIS A 249 -9.48 11.71 -22.85
C HIS A 249 -8.53 12.91 -22.79
N ARG A 250 -7.22 12.67 -22.96
CA ARG A 250 -6.18 13.70 -23.00
C ARG A 250 -6.15 14.54 -21.72
N LEU A 251 -6.35 13.89 -20.58
CA LEU A 251 -6.40 14.52 -19.26
C LEU A 251 -5.01 14.71 -18.65
N ASP A 252 -4.03 13.90 -19.06
CA ASP A 252 -2.64 13.95 -18.63
C ASP A 252 -1.79 14.50 -19.80
N GLY A 253 -1.57 15.81 -19.78
CA GLY A 253 -0.99 16.54 -20.91
C GLY A 253 0.52 16.34 -21.07
N ASP A 254 1.21 16.08 -19.96
CA ASP A 254 2.66 15.91 -19.86
C ASP A 254 3.08 14.45 -19.69
N ASN A 255 2.13 13.52 -19.61
CA ASN A 255 2.32 12.07 -19.49
C ASN A 255 3.10 11.69 -18.21
N ASP A 256 2.80 12.37 -17.11
CA ASP A 256 3.40 12.09 -15.81
C ASP A 256 2.52 11.19 -14.92
N GLY A 257 1.34 10.79 -15.43
CA GLY A 257 0.38 9.95 -14.73
C GLY A 257 -0.65 10.74 -13.90
N ILE A 258 -0.59 12.07 -13.94
CA ILE A 258 -1.45 12.96 -13.16
C ILE A 258 -2.37 13.74 -14.11
N ALA A 259 -3.67 13.50 -13.99
CA ALA A 259 -4.68 14.14 -14.82
C ALA A 259 -5.08 15.50 -14.26
N CYS A 260 -5.10 16.51 -15.12
CA CYS A 260 -5.73 17.79 -14.86
C CYS A 260 -5.23 18.51 -13.60
N GLU A 261 -3.91 18.56 -13.41
CA GLU A 261 -3.22 19.18 -12.25
C GLU A 261 -3.64 20.64 -11.96
N SER A 262 -4.21 21.34 -12.94
CA SER A 262 -4.71 22.72 -12.79
C SER A 262 -6.06 22.83 -12.05
N LEU A 263 -6.75 21.71 -11.80
CA LEU A 263 -8.01 21.69 -11.06
C LEU A 263 -7.80 21.81 -9.54
N PRO A 264 -8.76 22.41 -8.82
CA PRO A 264 -8.70 22.52 -7.37
C PRO A 264 -8.85 21.19 -6.63
#